data_AF-A0A0F8YPA1-F1
#
_entry.id   AF-A0A0F8YPA1-F1
#
_cell.length_a   1.000
_cell.length_b   1.000
_cell.length_c   1.000
_cell.angle_alpha   90.00
_cell.angle_beta   90.00
_cell.angle_gamma   90.00
#
_symmetry.space_group_name_H-M   'P 1'
#
loop_
_entity.id
_entity.type
_entity.pdbx_description
1 polymer ?
#
loop_
_entity_poly.entity_id
_entity_poly.type
_entity_poly.pdbx_seq_one_letter_code
_entity_poly.pdbx_strand_id
1 'polypeptide(L)'
;FSNNLEKLISYAGDRKKITVEDIEAVLHRTKKDPVYDLTGSILDKNIHGALFFLDSLLTAGFHPLQILTAMANLFRRMIQLKDFTDSDQGRRWHSGCDYGYFKREVFPGVENYDRLFIKALERWETGEPVKKKPITDLLIAKTPKSPYPVYMMLKQSENFTKKELIHALESLSEADLRLKSTGQNPKLILEGAVFKILRKL
;
A
#
# COMPACT_ATOMS: atom_id res chain seq x y z
N PHE A 1 -4.48 -17.71 -0.44
CA PHE A 1 -4.99 -18.29 0.82
C PHE A 1 -5.11 -19.81 0.74
N SER A 2 -5.83 -20.40 -0.23
CA SER A 2 -6.06 -21.86 -0.30
C SER A 2 -4.77 -22.70 -0.36
N ASN A 3 -3.80 -22.27 -1.16
CA ASN A 3 -2.55 -23.02 -1.39
C ASN A 3 -1.63 -23.12 -0.15
N ASN A 4 -1.73 -22.17 0.81
CA ASN A 4 -0.94 -22.23 2.04
C ASN A 4 -1.55 -23.19 3.06
N LEU A 5 -2.88 -23.25 3.14
CA LEU A 5 -3.58 -24.19 4.01
C LEU A 5 -3.39 -25.63 3.54
N GLU A 6 -3.45 -25.89 2.23
CA GLU A 6 -3.17 -27.22 1.65
C GLU A 6 -1.76 -27.71 1.98
N LYS A 7 -0.75 -26.84 1.90
CA LYS A 7 0.63 -27.18 2.30
C LYS A 7 0.74 -27.52 3.78
N LEU A 8 0.08 -26.75 4.64
CA LEU A 8 0.10 -27.01 6.08
C LEU A 8 -0.63 -28.30 6.45
N ILE A 9 -1.76 -28.59 5.80
CA ILE A 9 -2.48 -29.86 5.96
C ILE A 9 -1.57 -31.01 5.50
N SER A 10 -0.93 -30.88 4.34
CA SER A 10 -0.01 -31.88 3.82
C SER A 10 1.21 -32.11 4.71
N TYR A 11 1.71 -31.06 5.37
CA TYR A 11 2.86 -31.16 6.28
C TYR A 11 2.45 -31.72 7.66
N ALA A 12 1.27 -31.35 8.16
CA ALA A 12 0.74 -31.86 9.42
C ALA A 12 0.40 -33.36 9.34
N GLY A 13 0.08 -33.86 8.14
CA GLY A 13 -0.30 -35.25 7.90
C GLY A 13 -1.57 -35.59 8.68
N ASP A 14 -1.53 -36.66 9.48
CA ASP A 14 -2.68 -37.11 10.28
C ASP A 14 -2.90 -36.30 11.56
N ARG A 15 -2.01 -35.34 11.86
CA ARG A 15 -2.15 -34.51 13.07
C ARG A 15 -3.36 -33.59 12.93
N LYS A 16 -4.28 -33.68 13.89
CA LYS A 16 -5.51 -32.86 13.94
C LYS A 16 -5.29 -31.37 14.25
N LYS A 17 -4.06 -30.97 14.57
CA LYS A 17 -3.71 -29.59 14.96
C LYS A 17 -2.44 -29.16 14.25
N ILE A 18 -2.54 -28.06 13.50
CA ILE A 18 -1.42 -27.33 12.91
C ILE A 18 -0.87 -26.38 13.99
N THR A 19 0.41 -26.47 14.30
CA THR A 19 1.06 -25.64 15.33
C THR A 19 1.79 -24.44 14.71
N VAL A 20 2.29 -23.53 15.56
CA VAL A 20 3.07 -22.37 15.09
C VAL A 20 4.39 -22.83 14.45
N GLU A 21 4.99 -23.88 14.99
CA GLU A 21 6.22 -24.49 14.47
C GLU A 21 5.99 -25.07 13.07
N ASP A 22 4.83 -25.68 12.81
CA ASP A 22 4.46 -26.15 11.47
C ASP A 22 4.32 -24.99 10.48
N ILE A 23 3.75 -23.89 10.95
CA ILE A 23 3.60 -22.67 10.15
C ILE A 23 4.96 -22.13 9.77
N GLU A 24 5.87 -21.99 10.73
CA GLU A 24 7.23 -21.49 10.51
C GLU A 24 8.06 -22.42 9.62
N ALA A 25 7.89 -23.74 9.73
CA ALA A 25 8.61 -24.72 8.91
C ALA A 25 8.13 -24.76 7.45
N VAL A 26 6.83 -24.54 7.21
CA VAL A 26 6.21 -24.75 5.90
C VAL A 26 6.05 -23.47 5.10
N LEU A 27 5.64 -22.39 5.78
CA LEU A 27 5.34 -21.13 5.12
C LEU A 27 6.60 -20.26 5.07
N HIS A 28 7.31 -20.34 3.94
CA HIS A 28 8.36 -19.40 3.61
C HIS A 28 7.73 -18.10 3.10
N ARG A 29 8.16 -16.94 3.63
CA ARG A 29 7.70 -15.62 3.17
C ARG A 29 7.89 -15.51 1.66
N THR A 30 6.80 -15.35 0.92
CA THR A 30 6.88 -15.21 -0.54
C THR A 30 7.28 -13.78 -0.90
N LYS A 31 7.91 -13.54 -2.05
CA LYS A 31 8.37 -12.19 -2.48
C LYS A 31 7.33 -11.06 -2.40
N LYS A 32 6.02 -11.38 -2.40
CA LYS A 32 4.96 -10.38 -2.19
C LYS A 32 4.86 -9.92 -0.74
N ASP A 33 5.08 -10.79 0.22
CA ASP A 33 4.88 -10.52 1.65
C ASP A 33 5.84 -9.42 2.17
N PRO A 34 7.16 -9.42 1.84
CA PRO A 34 8.10 -8.41 2.33
C PRO A 34 7.80 -6.97 1.88
N VAL A 35 7.23 -6.75 0.68
CA VAL A 35 6.85 -5.40 0.23
C VAL A 35 5.62 -4.90 0.99
N TYR A 36 4.66 -5.80 1.28
CA TYR A 36 3.52 -5.46 2.14
C TYR A 36 3.96 -5.17 3.57
N ASP A 37 4.94 -5.90 4.10
CA ASP A 37 5.48 -5.67 5.44
C ASP A 37 6.19 -4.31 5.55
N LEU A 38 6.99 -3.94 4.53
CA LEU A 38 7.63 -2.62 4.45
C LEU A 38 6.56 -1.52 4.42
N THR A 39 5.61 -1.60 3.50
CA THR A 39 4.59 -0.57 3.32
C THR A 39 3.67 -0.47 4.54
N GLY A 40 3.29 -1.59 5.16
CA GLY A 40 2.56 -1.62 6.43
C GLY A 40 3.32 -0.94 7.56
N SER A 41 4.62 -1.24 7.72
CA SER A 41 5.45 -0.60 8.74
C SER A 41 5.58 0.91 8.53
N ILE A 42 5.66 1.37 7.28
CA ILE A 42 5.63 2.81 6.95
C ILE A 42 4.29 3.43 7.36
N LEU A 43 3.16 2.80 7.02
CA LEU A 43 1.83 3.30 7.36
C LEU A 43 1.57 3.35 8.87
N ASP A 44 2.14 2.40 9.61
CA ASP A 44 2.05 2.35 11.07
C ASP A 44 3.08 3.29 11.75
N LYS A 45 3.83 4.08 10.96
CA LYS A 45 4.93 4.95 11.41
C LYS A 45 5.99 4.19 12.24
N ASN A 46 6.15 2.90 12.00
CA ASN A 46 7.14 2.05 12.63
C ASN A 46 8.47 2.11 11.86
N ILE A 47 9.34 3.04 12.25
CA ILE A 47 10.63 3.25 11.59
C ILE A 47 11.55 2.03 11.69
N HIS A 48 11.58 1.35 12.84
CA HIS A 48 12.41 0.16 13.03
C HIS A 48 11.97 -0.98 12.11
N GLY A 49 10.65 -1.23 12.05
CA GLY A 49 10.08 -2.20 11.13
C GLY A 49 10.34 -1.83 9.67
N ALA A 50 10.14 -0.57 9.30
CA ALA A 50 10.35 -0.10 7.93
C ALA A 50 11.81 -0.29 7.48
N LEU A 51 12.80 0.05 8.31
CA LEU A 51 14.22 -0.15 7.99
C LEU A 51 14.58 -1.64 7.93
N PHE A 52 14.06 -2.45 8.86
CA PHE A 52 14.27 -3.90 8.86
C PHE A 52 13.74 -4.55 7.56
N PHE A 53 12.51 -4.24 7.16
CA PHE A 53 11.92 -4.80 5.94
C PHE A 53 12.57 -4.25 4.66
N LEU A 54 13.01 -2.99 4.67
CA LEU A 54 13.80 -2.42 3.57
C LEU A 54 15.11 -3.19 3.39
N ASP A 55 15.86 -3.43 4.46
CA ASP A 55 17.10 -4.19 4.42
C ASP A 55 16.87 -5.64 3.98
N SER A 56 15.80 -6.27 4.49
CA SER A 56 15.41 -7.63 4.09
C SER A 56 15.11 -7.72 2.60
N LEU A 57 14.38 -6.75 2.03
CA LEU A 57 14.09 -6.68 0.60
C LEU A 57 15.37 -6.52 -0.24
N LEU A 58 16.26 -5.62 0.15
CA LEU A 58 17.51 -5.38 -0.57
C LEU A 58 18.43 -6.61 -0.51
N THR A 59 18.55 -7.24 0.65
CA THR A 59 19.33 -8.46 0.84
C THR A 59 18.76 -9.64 0.05
N ALA A 60 17.43 -9.70 -0.11
CA ALA A 60 16.77 -10.68 -0.97
C ALA A 60 16.90 -10.38 -2.49
N GLY A 61 17.66 -9.34 -2.87
CA GLY A 61 17.97 -9.00 -4.25
C GLY A 61 16.88 -8.22 -4.98
N PHE A 62 15.91 -7.61 -4.26
CA PHE A 62 14.94 -6.73 -4.90
C PHE A 62 15.61 -5.48 -5.42
N HIS A 63 15.22 -5.05 -6.62
CA HIS A 63 15.82 -3.88 -7.23
C HIS A 63 15.39 -2.60 -6.48
N PRO A 64 16.31 -1.68 -6.13
CA PRO A 64 16.00 -0.46 -5.37
C PRO A 64 14.86 0.39 -5.96
N LEU A 65 14.84 0.57 -7.29
CA LEU A 65 13.75 1.30 -7.97
C LEU A 65 12.39 0.61 -7.85
N GLN A 66 12.33 -0.71 -7.70
CA GLN A 66 11.06 -1.41 -7.48
C GLN A 66 10.52 -1.13 -6.07
N ILE A 67 11.40 -1.11 -5.07
CA ILE A 67 11.05 -0.75 -3.69
C ILE A 67 10.61 0.72 -3.63
N LEU A 68 11.36 1.63 -4.28
CA LEU A 68 10.99 3.03 -4.42
C LEU A 68 9.61 3.19 -5.06
N THR A 69 9.34 2.48 -6.15
CA THR A 69 8.05 2.51 -6.85
C THR A 69 6.93 2.02 -5.94
N ALA A 70 7.14 0.97 -5.16
CA ALA A 70 6.17 0.48 -4.20
C ALA A 70 5.83 1.55 -3.13
N MET A 71 6.85 2.23 -2.59
CA MET A 71 6.64 3.34 -1.64
C MET A 71 5.94 4.53 -2.30
N ALA A 72 6.32 4.92 -3.52
CA ALA A 72 5.68 6.03 -4.22
C ALA A 72 4.19 5.74 -4.49
N ASN A 73 3.88 4.52 -4.93
CA ASN A 73 2.50 4.09 -5.17
C ASN A 73 1.69 4.02 -3.87
N LEU A 74 2.31 3.65 -2.76
CA LEU A 74 1.70 3.73 -1.43
C LEU A 74 1.25 5.16 -1.14
N PHE A 75 2.16 6.13 -1.19
CA PHE A 75 1.83 7.52 -0.84
C PHE A 75 0.86 8.19 -1.82
N ARG A 76 0.96 7.91 -3.12
CA ARG A 76 -0.07 8.36 -4.08
C ARG A 76 -1.46 7.87 -3.70
N ARG A 77 -1.58 6.60 -3.32
CA ARG A 77 -2.86 6.03 -2.86
C ARG A 77 -3.34 6.64 -1.54
N MET A 78 -2.43 6.95 -0.62
CA MET A 78 -2.77 7.63 0.63
C MET A 78 -3.30 9.05 0.40
N ILE A 79 -2.78 9.77 -0.60
CA ILE A 79 -3.30 11.08 -1.00
C ILE A 79 -4.72 10.93 -1.55
N GLN A 80 -4.95 9.95 -2.43
CA GLN A 80 -6.30 9.68 -2.96
C GLN A 80 -7.30 9.33 -1.86
N LEU A 81 -6.86 8.58 -0.84
CA LEU A 81 -7.67 8.31 0.35
C LEU A 81 -8.02 9.60 1.11
N LYS A 82 -7.07 10.52 1.30
CA LYS A 82 -7.34 11.81 1.95
C LYS A 82 -8.26 12.70 1.13
N ASP A 83 -8.06 12.78 -0.18
CA ASP A 83 -8.96 13.51 -1.07
C ASP A 83 -10.38 12.91 -1.04
N PHE A 84 -10.49 11.58 -0.97
CA PHE A 84 -11.77 10.91 -0.78
C PHE A 84 -12.43 11.32 0.54
N THR A 85 -11.71 11.30 1.67
CA THR A 85 -12.28 11.68 2.98
C THR A 85 -12.73 13.15 3.03
N ASP A 86 -12.07 14.02 2.26
CA ASP A 86 -12.41 15.44 2.16
C ASP A 86 -13.57 15.70 1.16
N SER A 87 -13.96 14.69 0.38
CA SER A 87 -15.01 14.79 -0.64
C SER A 87 -16.41 14.44 -0.12
N ASP A 88 -17.45 14.83 -0.85
CA ASP A 88 -18.83 14.42 -0.60
C ASP A 88 -19.02 12.90 -0.58
N GLN A 89 -18.18 12.15 -1.31
CA GLN A 89 -18.24 10.68 -1.35
C GLN A 89 -17.69 10.06 -0.06
N GLY A 90 -16.79 10.77 0.64
CA GLY A 90 -16.20 10.37 1.91
C GLY A 90 -17.02 10.74 3.13
N ARG A 91 -18.12 11.49 2.99
CA ARG A 91 -18.91 12.02 4.13
C ARG A 91 -19.36 10.99 5.18
N ARG A 92 -19.49 9.72 4.79
CA ARG A 92 -19.90 8.62 5.68
C ARG A 92 -18.73 8.01 6.44
N TRP A 93 -17.50 8.30 6.05
CA TRP A 93 -16.29 7.81 6.70
C TRP A 93 -16.11 8.46 8.08
N HIS A 94 -15.75 7.64 9.05
CA HIS A 94 -15.16 8.08 10.30
C HIS A 94 -14.26 6.95 10.83
N SER A 95 -13.14 7.32 11.45
CA SER A 95 -12.08 6.38 11.86
C SER A 95 -12.54 5.31 12.85
N GLY A 96 -13.57 5.63 13.64
CA GLY A 96 -14.18 4.71 14.62
C GLY A 96 -15.15 3.67 14.04
N CYS A 97 -15.50 3.72 12.74
CA CYS A 97 -16.45 2.76 12.18
C CYS A 97 -15.92 1.32 12.19
N ASP A 98 -16.81 0.36 12.43
CA ASP A 98 -16.51 -1.06 12.23
C ASP A 98 -16.51 -1.44 10.75
N TYR A 99 -15.95 -2.61 10.44
CA TYR A 99 -15.86 -3.09 9.06
C TYR A 99 -17.22 -3.32 8.40
N GLY A 100 -18.24 -3.74 9.17
CA GLY A 100 -19.58 -3.97 8.67
C GLY A 100 -20.25 -2.67 8.23
N TYR A 101 -20.15 -1.62 9.05
CA TYR A 101 -20.57 -0.27 8.69
C TYR A 101 -19.80 0.24 7.47
N PHE A 102 -18.46 0.15 7.49
CA PHE A 102 -17.62 0.57 6.37
C PHE A 102 -18.09 -0.06 5.05
N LYS A 103 -18.30 -1.37 5.03
CA LYS A 103 -18.71 -2.10 3.83
C LYS A 103 -20.06 -1.65 3.29
N ARG A 104 -21.01 -1.28 4.17
CA ARG A 104 -22.36 -0.86 3.76
C ARG A 104 -22.44 0.62 3.39
N GLU A 105 -21.83 1.49 4.19
CA GLU A 105 -22.07 2.93 4.13
C GLU A 105 -20.93 3.74 3.48
N VAL A 106 -19.69 3.23 3.53
CA VAL A 106 -18.51 3.96 3.05
C VAL A 106 -18.00 3.40 1.73
N PHE A 107 -17.89 2.08 1.63
CA PHE A 107 -17.31 1.41 0.46
C PHE A 107 -18.04 1.74 -0.86
N PRO A 108 -19.39 1.83 -0.92
CA PRO A 108 -20.06 2.29 -2.14
C PRO A 108 -19.66 3.71 -2.55
N GLY A 109 -19.36 4.58 -1.58
CA GLY A 109 -18.81 5.92 -1.82
C GLY A 109 -17.42 5.85 -2.45
N VAL A 110 -16.55 4.96 -1.97
CA VAL A 110 -15.23 4.71 -2.57
C VAL A 110 -15.36 4.23 -4.02
N GLU A 111 -16.24 3.27 -4.29
CA GLU A 111 -16.47 2.77 -5.65
C GLU A 111 -17.00 3.87 -6.58
N ASN A 112 -17.88 4.74 -6.07
CA ASN A 112 -18.37 5.89 -6.83
C ASN A 112 -17.26 6.92 -7.07
N TYR A 113 -16.42 7.19 -6.08
CA TYR A 113 -15.28 8.11 -6.20
C TYR A 113 -14.31 7.64 -7.30
N ASP A 114 -13.90 6.37 -7.27
CA ASP A 114 -13.05 5.76 -8.30
C ASP A 114 -13.72 5.82 -9.69
N ARG A 115 -15.04 5.57 -9.77
CA ARG A 115 -15.79 5.66 -11.03
C ARG A 115 -15.80 7.08 -11.61
N LEU A 116 -16.01 8.09 -10.76
CA LEU A 116 -15.97 9.49 -11.18
C LEU A 116 -14.57 9.90 -11.64
N PHE A 117 -13.53 9.43 -10.93
CA PHE A 117 -12.14 9.65 -11.32
C PHE A 117 -11.81 9.09 -12.71
N ILE A 118 -12.19 7.84 -12.98
CA ILE A 118 -12.00 7.21 -14.30
C ILE A 118 -12.73 8.00 -15.39
N LYS A 119 -13.98 8.40 -15.15
CA LYS A 119 -14.76 9.20 -16.11
C LYS A 119 -14.12 10.57 -16.39
N ALA A 120 -13.51 11.19 -15.39
CA ALA A 120 -12.76 12.44 -15.57
C ALA A 120 -11.48 12.22 -16.39
N LEU A 121 -10.76 11.13 -16.14
CA LEU A 121 -9.55 10.78 -16.87
C LEU A 121 -9.83 10.51 -18.36
N GLU A 122 -10.89 9.74 -18.66
CA GLU A 122 -11.33 9.47 -20.04
C GLU A 122 -11.67 10.77 -20.80
N ARG A 123 -12.34 11.73 -20.15
CA ARG A 123 -12.64 13.03 -20.77
C ARG A 123 -11.38 13.83 -21.08
N TRP A 124 -10.35 13.71 -20.22
CA TRP A 124 -9.12 14.48 -20.34
C TRP A 124 -8.20 13.94 -21.45
N GLU A 125 -8.18 12.63 -21.68
CA GLU A 125 -7.29 12.02 -22.68
C GLU A 125 -7.80 12.12 -24.12
N THR A 126 -9.11 12.10 -24.35
CA THR A 126 -9.65 11.90 -25.71
C THR A 126 -10.79 12.81 -26.13
N GLY A 127 -11.44 13.56 -25.21
CA GLY A 127 -12.68 14.29 -25.50
C GLY A 127 -13.91 13.40 -25.81
N GLU A 128 -13.69 12.11 -26.08
CA GLU A 128 -14.67 11.05 -26.33
C GLU A 128 -14.51 9.89 -25.32
N PRO A 129 -15.56 9.09 -25.02
CA PRO A 129 -15.46 7.95 -24.11
C PRO A 129 -14.57 6.82 -24.67
N VAL A 130 -13.47 6.49 -23.98
CA VAL A 130 -12.53 5.41 -24.36
C VAL A 130 -13.12 4.04 -23.99
N LYS A 131 -13.04 3.05 -24.90
CA LYS A 131 -13.58 1.69 -24.70
C LYS A 131 -12.81 0.83 -23.67
N LYS A 132 -11.62 1.26 -23.23
CA LYS A 132 -10.77 0.54 -22.26
C LYS A 132 -10.45 1.44 -21.06
N LYS A 133 -10.92 1.05 -19.87
CA LYS A 133 -10.05 0.83 -18.69
C LYS A 133 -8.74 1.61 -18.65
N PRO A 134 -8.63 2.93 -18.40
CA PRO A 134 -7.31 3.55 -18.28
C PRO A 134 -6.53 2.87 -17.15
N ILE A 135 -5.28 2.50 -17.44
CA ILE A 135 -4.39 1.82 -16.49
C ILE A 135 -3.83 2.90 -15.57
N THR A 136 -4.41 3.03 -14.38
CA THR A 136 -3.94 3.98 -13.37
C THR A 136 -3.72 3.29 -12.02
N ASP A 137 -2.61 3.65 -11.37
CA ASP A 137 -2.29 3.20 -10.01
C ASP A 137 -3.00 4.00 -8.93
N LEU A 138 -3.74 5.05 -9.32
CA LEU A 138 -4.39 6.02 -8.44
C LEU A 138 -5.75 5.58 -7.88
N LEU A 139 -6.33 4.47 -8.36
CA LEU A 139 -7.59 3.97 -7.81
C LEU A 139 -7.46 3.52 -6.35
N ILE A 140 -8.45 3.88 -5.54
CA ILE A 140 -8.53 3.47 -4.13
C ILE A 140 -8.85 1.98 -4.06
N ALA A 141 -9.84 1.51 -4.80
CA ALA A 141 -10.32 0.12 -4.82
C ALA A 141 -9.91 -0.61 -6.10
N LYS A 142 -8.60 -0.85 -6.27
CA LYS A 142 -8.05 -1.64 -7.41
C LYS A 142 -8.70 -3.01 -7.60
N THR A 143 -9.23 -3.60 -6.52
CA THR A 143 -9.99 -4.85 -6.56
C THR A 143 -11.30 -4.65 -5.79
N PRO A 144 -12.41 -4.28 -6.47
CA PRO A 144 -13.69 -3.98 -5.82
C PRO A 144 -14.23 -5.14 -4.96
N LYS A 145 -13.84 -6.38 -5.29
CA LYS A 145 -14.23 -7.59 -4.55
C LYS A 145 -13.58 -7.73 -3.16
N SER A 146 -12.62 -6.87 -2.81
CA SER A 146 -11.87 -6.95 -1.55
C SER A 146 -11.90 -5.61 -0.80
N PRO A 147 -12.96 -5.31 -0.03
CA PRO A 147 -13.09 -4.03 0.69
C PRO A 147 -12.12 -3.88 1.89
N TYR A 148 -11.69 -4.99 2.48
CA TYR A 148 -10.94 -4.98 3.74
C TYR A 148 -9.58 -4.25 3.66
N PRO A 149 -8.74 -4.44 2.62
CA PRO A 149 -7.52 -3.63 2.47
C PRO A 149 -7.79 -2.13 2.37
N VAL A 150 -8.91 -1.71 1.76
CA VAL A 150 -9.30 -0.29 1.69
C VAL A 150 -9.68 0.22 3.08
N TYR A 151 -10.44 -0.56 3.84
CA TYR A 151 -10.79 -0.25 5.23
C TYR A 151 -9.54 -0.01 6.10
N MET A 152 -8.58 -0.94 6.04
CA MET A 152 -7.33 -0.82 6.81
C MET A 152 -6.52 0.40 6.40
N MET A 153 -6.40 0.67 5.09
CA MET A 153 -5.65 1.84 4.62
C MET A 153 -6.33 3.16 4.95
N LEU A 154 -7.67 3.24 4.93
CA LEU A 154 -8.39 4.42 5.40
C LEU A 154 -8.10 4.69 6.88
N LYS A 155 -8.15 3.65 7.73
CA LYS A 155 -7.75 3.77 9.14
C LYS A 155 -6.31 4.26 9.28
N GLN A 156 -5.38 3.67 8.55
CA GLN A 156 -3.97 4.07 8.58
C GLN A 156 -3.74 5.47 8.02
N SER A 157 -4.60 5.95 7.11
CA SER A 157 -4.52 7.31 6.57
C SER A 157 -4.73 8.38 7.63
N GLU A 158 -5.44 8.08 8.71
CA GLU A 158 -5.58 8.98 9.85
C GLU A 158 -4.25 9.31 10.54
N ASN A 159 -3.23 8.45 10.38
CA ASN A 159 -1.89 8.71 10.92
C ASN A 159 -1.14 9.82 10.16
N PHE A 160 -1.62 10.23 8.99
CA PHE A 160 -0.93 11.18 8.12
C PHE A 160 -1.80 12.39 7.80
N THR A 161 -1.19 13.56 7.83
CA THR A 161 -1.75 14.79 7.26
C THR A 161 -1.46 14.86 5.76
N LYS A 162 -2.27 15.64 5.02
CA LYS A 162 -2.03 15.88 3.59
C LYS A 162 -0.63 16.45 3.33
N LYS A 163 -0.15 17.34 4.22
CA LYS A 163 1.21 17.91 4.16
C LYS A 163 2.29 16.84 4.30
N GLU A 164 2.16 15.92 5.26
CA GLU A 164 3.11 14.80 5.41
C GLU A 164 3.12 13.88 4.18
N LEU A 165 1.97 13.63 3.57
CA LEU A 165 1.88 12.80 2.36
C LEU A 165 2.55 13.45 1.15
N ILE A 166 2.39 14.77 0.98
CA ILE A 166 3.07 15.54 -0.08
C ILE A 166 4.58 15.52 0.15
N HIS A 167 5.03 15.82 1.38
CA HIS A 167 6.45 15.77 1.74
C HIS A 167 7.06 14.38 1.52
N ALA A 168 6.29 13.32 1.76
CA ALA A 168 6.74 11.95 1.48
C ALA A 168 6.97 11.71 -0.01
N LEU A 169 6.08 12.20 -0.89
CA LEU A 169 6.28 12.11 -2.34
C LEU A 169 7.47 12.94 -2.81
N GLU A 170 7.68 14.14 -2.27
CA GLU A 170 8.85 14.97 -2.57
C GLU A 170 10.16 14.24 -2.19
N SER A 171 10.19 13.65 -1.00
CA SER A 171 11.33 12.86 -0.51
C SER A 171 11.63 11.65 -1.42
N LEU A 172 10.59 10.97 -1.91
CA LEU A 172 10.74 9.85 -2.83
C LEU A 172 11.16 10.30 -4.24
N SER A 173 10.75 11.48 -4.69
CA SER A 173 11.20 12.07 -5.94
C SER A 173 12.69 12.43 -5.89
N GLU A 174 13.16 13.00 -4.78
CA GLU A 174 14.59 13.27 -4.56
C GLU A 174 15.39 11.96 -4.57
N ALA A 175 14.88 10.91 -3.91
CA ALA A 175 15.50 9.59 -3.90
C ALA A 175 15.56 8.96 -5.30
N ASP A 176 14.52 9.09 -6.12
CA ASP A 176 14.51 8.62 -7.51
C ASP A 176 15.64 9.25 -8.33
N LEU A 177 15.75 10.58 -8.25
CA LEU A 177 16.81 11.33 -8.94
C LEU A 177 18.19 10.85 -8.50
N ARG A 178 18.41 10.69 -7.19
CA ARG A 178 19.70 10.24 -6.65
C ARG A 178 20.05 8.82 -7.10
N LEU A 179 19.09 7.90 -7.09
CA LEU A 179 19.28 6.52 -7.55
C LEU A 179 19.67 6.45 -9.04
N LYS A 180 19.14 7.36 -9.87
CA LYS A 180 19.40 7.38 -11.32
C LYS A 180 20.68 8.12 -11.72
N SER A 181 21.16 9.04 -10.89
CA SER A 181 22.22 9.99 -11.30
C SER A 181 23.54 9.89 -10.53
N THR A 182 23.56 9.34 -9.30
CA THR A 182 24.69 9.62 -8.39
C THR A 182 25.63 8.46 -8.08
N GLY A 183 25.43 7.23 -8.57
CA GLY A 183 26.29 6.07 -8.24
C GLY A 183 26.39 5.76 -6.72
N GLN A 184 25.67 6.50 -5.88
CA GLN A 184 25.64 6.35 -4.43
C GLN A 184 24.96 5.04 -4.04
N ASN A 185 25.29 4.54 -2.84
CA ASN A 185 24.72 3.30 -2.34
C ASN A 185 23.18 3.38 -2.27
N PRO A 186 22.44 2.56 -3.05
CA PRO A 186 20.98 2.60 -3.09
C PRO A 186 20.31 2.40 -1.73
N LYS A 187 20.92 1.57 -0.87
CA LYS A 187 20.42 1.33 0.49
C LYS A 187 20.36 2.62 1.29
N LEU A 188 21.46 3.39 1.32
CA LEU A 188 21.53 4.65 2.06
C LEU A 188 20.54 5.70 1.53
N ILE A 189 20.31 5.72 0.22
CA ILE A 189 19.32 6.65 -0.37
C ILE A 189 17.90 6.28 0.12
N LEU A 190 17.54 5.00 0.05
CA LEU A 190 16.21 4.52 0.44
C LEU A 190 15.99 4.65 1.96
N GLU A 191 16.98 4.30 2.79
CA GLU A 191 16.91 4.49 4.23
C GLU A 191 16.73 5.97 4.57
N GLY A 192 17.52 6.85 3.93
CA GLY A 192 17.40 8.29 4.09
C GLY A 192 16.01 8.81 3.72
N ALA A 193 15.39 8.28 2.66
CA ALA A 193 14.01 8.62 2.29
C ALA A 193 13.02 8.17 3.37
N VAL A 194 13.13 6.93 3.87
CA VAL A 194 12.27 6.41 4.96
C VAL A 194 12.41 7.28 6.23
N PHE A 195 13.63 7.67 6.59
CA PHE A 195 13.86 8.59 7.71
C PHE A 195 13.18 9.95 7.52
N LYS A 196 13.34 10.58 6.35
CA LYS A 196 12.68 11.87 6.04
C LYS A 196 11.15 11.77 6.08
N ILE A 197 10.60 10.65 5.62
CA ILE A 197 9.15 10.40 5.58
C ILE A 197 8.56 10.22 6.98
N LEU A 198 9.23 9.45 7.85
CA LEU A 198 8.68 9.03 9.14
C LEU A 198 9.05 9.94 10.31
N ARG A 199 10.07 10.80 10.16
CA ARG A 199 10.44 11.74 11.21
C ARG A 199 9.44 12.90 11.24
N LYS A 200 8.83 13.15 12.41
CA LYS A 200 7.95 14.32 12.61
C LYS A 200 8.73 15.59 12.29
N LEU A 201 8.17 16.41 11.40
CA LEU A 201 8.55 17.81 11.20
C LEU A 201 8.05 18.66 12.38
#